data_AF-M1F6M9-F1
#
_entry.id   AF-M1F6M9-F1
#
_cell.length_a   1.000
_cell.length_b   1.000
_cell.length_c   1.000
_cell.angle_alpha   90.00
_cell.angle_beta   90.00
_cell.angle_gamma   90.00
#
_symmetry.space_group_name_H-M   'P 1'
#
loop_
_entity.id
_entity.type
_entity.pdbx_description
1 polymer ?
#
loop_
_entity_poly.entity_id
_entity_poly.type
_entity_poly.pdbx_seq_one_letter_code
_entity_poly.pdbx_strand_id
1 'polypeptide(L)' 'MVLAHLNGAGVGMKSPDWQAAYACSACHEFLDGGYADSGIWREQRDLLHLQGIIRTQERLLYKISR' A
#
# COMPACT_ATOMS: atom_id res chain seq x y z
N MET A 1 2.14 2.31 -12.51
CA MET A 1 2.59 2.23 -11.10
C MET A 1 2.15 3.50 -10.41
N VAL A 2 1.44 3.38 -9.30
CA VAL A 2 0.92 4.47 -8.48
C VAL A 2 1.36 4.27 -7.03
N LEU A 3 1.25 5.31 -6.22
CA LEU A 3 1.57 5.25 -4.80
C LEU A 3 0.27 4.98 -4.03
N ALA A 4 0.13 3.76 -3.49
CA ALA A 4 -1.05 3.33 -2.73
C ALA A 4 -0.83 3.61 -1.25
N HIS A 5 -1.49 4.64 -0.73
CA HIS A 5 -1.43 5.05 0.68
C HIS A 5 -2.07 4.02 1.60
N LEU A 6 -1.46 3.78 2.77
CA LEU A 6 -2.04 2.91 3.80
C LEU A 6 -3.45 3.38 4.15
N ASN A 7 -4.37 2.42 4.25
CA ASN A 7 -5.76 2.69 4.61
C ASN A 7 -5.90 3.09 6.09
N GLY A 8 -6.95 3.84 6.42
CA GLY A 8 -7.30 4.18 7.81
C GLY A 8 -7.04 5.62 8.24
N ALA A 9 -6.67 6.53 7.33
CA ALA A 9 -6.50 7.95 7.62
C ALA A 9 -7.82 8.74 7.79
N GLY A 10 -8.98 8.12 7.56
CA GLY A 10 -10.29 8.78 7.59
C GLY A 10 -10.81 9.13 6.19
N VAL A 11 -12.01 9.72 6.13
CA VAL A 11 -12.71 10.00 4.87
C VAL A 11 -12.08 11.22 4.17
N GLY A 12 -11.73 11.06 2.89
CA GLY A 12 -11.14 12.14 2.08
C GLY A 12 -9.69 12.48 2.42
N MET A 13 -9.06 11.75 3.36
CA MET A 13 -7.68 11.96 3.78
C MET A 13 -6.79 10.81 3.34
N LYS A 14 -5.59 11.13 2.85
CA LYS A 14 -4.54 10.16 2.54
C LYS A 14 -3.60 10.03 3.72
N SER A 15 -3.14 8.83 4.01
CA SER A 15 -1.99 8.64 4.91
C SER A 15 -0.74 9.33 4.34
N PRO A 16 0.27 9.66 5.16
CA PRO A 16 1.52 10.21 4.67
C PRO A 16 2.19 9.33 3.59
N ASP A 17 2.90 9.92 2.63
CA ASP A 17 3.55 9.20 1.52
C ASP A 17 4.55 8.13 1.97
N TRP A 18 5.18 8.29 3.14
CA TRP A 18 6.09 7.28 3.70
C TRP A 18 5.36 6.03 4.19
N GLN A 19 4.04 6.10 4.39
CA GLN A 19 3.14 4.98 4.68
C GLN A 19 2.46 4.48 3.41
N ALA A 20 3.15 4.46 2.27
CA ALA A 20 2.56 4.04 1.00
C ALA A 20 3.45 3.06 0.25
N ALA A 21 2.82 2.22 -0.57
CA ALA A 21 3.50 1.21 -1.38
C ALA A 21 3.39 1.55 -2.86
N TYR A 22 4.43 1.26 -3.63
CA TYR A 22 4.29 1.23 -5.07
C TYR A 22 3.39 0.05 -5.49
N ALA A 23 2.33 0.36 -6.23
CA ALA A 23 1.34 -0.62 -6.68
C ALA A 23 1.01 -0.44 -8.17
N CYS A 24 0.65 -1.54 -8.85
CA CYS A 24 -0.05 -1.45 -10.13
C CYS A 24 -1.52 -1.07 -9.90
N SER A 25 -2.27 -0.79 -10.97
CA SER A 25 -3.69 -0.39 -10.87
C SER A 25 -4.52 -1.46 -10.16
N ALA A 26 -4.37 -2.73 -10.54
CA ALA A 26 -5.13 -3.84 -9.94
C ALA A 26 -4.80 -4.03 -8.46
N CYS A 27 -3.53 -3.91 -8.07
CA CYS A 27 -3.15 -3.96 -6.65
C CYS A 27 -3.68 -2.77 -5.86
N HIS A 28 -3.73 -1.57 -6.46
CA HIS A 28 -4.32 -0.41 -5.81
C HIS A 28 -5.81 -0.62 -5.54
N GLU A 29 -6.56 -1.10 -6.54
CA GLU A 29 -7.97 -1.43 -6.41
C GLU A 29 -8.22 -2.52 -5.36
N PHE A 30 -7.41 -3.58 -5.36
CA PHE A 30 -7.44 -4.61 -4.32
C PHE A 30 -7.29 -3.99 -2.91
N LEU A 31 -6.34 -3.07 -2.75
CA LEU A 31 -6.07 -2.40 -1.47
C LEU A 31 -7.19 -1.43 -1.06
N ASP A 32 -7.87 -0.78 -2.01
CA ASP A 32 -8.95 0.19 -1.75
C ASP A 32 -10.28 -0.45 -1.35
N GLY A 33 -10.35 -1.78 -1.30
CA GLY A 33 -11.56 -2.51 -0.89
C GLY A 33 -11.87 -3.72 -1.77
N GLY A 34 -11.27 -3.81 -2.96
CA GLY A 34 -11.47 -4.94 -3.87
C GLY A 34 -11.07 -6.30 -3.28
N TYR A 35 -10.25 -6.32 -2.22
CA TYR A 35 -9.93 -7.55 -1.49
C TYR A 35 -11.17 -8.27 -0.94
N ALA A 36 -12.28 -7.56 -0.68
CA ALA A 36 -13.50 -8.16 -0.15
C ALA A 36 -14.07 -9.26 -1.05
N ASP A 37 -13.86 -9.16 -2.37
CA ASP A 37 -14.32 -10.14 -3.36
C ASP A 37 -13.35 -11.32 -3.54
N SER A 38 -12.19 -11.28 -2.88
CA SER A 38 -11.11 -12.26 -3.05
C SER A 38 -11.03 -13.34 -1.95
N GLY A 39 -11.91 -13.27 -0.96
CA GLY A 39 -11.86 -14.17 0.21
C GLY A 39 -10.70 -13.89 1.18
N ILE A 40 -9.96 -12.78 0.98
CA ILE A 40 -8.90 -12.32 1.87
C ILE A 40 -9.50 -11.51 3.02
N TRP A 41 -9.02 -11.76 4.23
CA TRP A 41 -9.41 -10.98 5.41
C TRP A 41 -8.72 -9.62 5.43
N ARG A 42 -9.37 -8.63 6.05
CA ARG A 42 -8.86 -7.25 6.13
C ARG A 42 -7.44 -7.19 6.68
N GLU A 43 -7.17 -7.96 7.73
CA GLU A 43 -5.88 -8.03 8.42
C GLU A 43 -4.80 -8.61 7.50
N GLN A 44 -5.16 -9.60 6.67
CA GLN A 44 -4.26 -10.17 5.68
C GLN A 44 -3.98 -9.19 4.54
N ARG A 45 -4.98 -8.44 4.07
CA ARG A 45 -4.78 -7.32 3.13
C ARG A 45 -3.86 -6.25 3.72
N ASP A 46 -4.06 -5.86 4.98
CA ASP A 46 -3.23 -4.87 5.67
C ASP A 46 -1.79 -5.35 5.82
N LEU A 47 -1.58 -6.64 6.17
CA LEU A 47 -0.26 -7.25 6.24
C LEU A 47 0.46 -7.23 4.87
N LEU A 48 -0.24 -7.58 3.78
CA LEU A 48 0.31 -7.52 2.43
C LEU A 48 0.68 -6.09 2.03
N HIS A 49 -0.15 -5.10 2.38
CA HIS A 49 0.12 -3.69 2.13
C HIS A 49 1.37 -3.23 2.88
N LEU A 50 1.49 -3.54 4.17
CA LEU A 50 2.65 -3.21 5.01
C LEU A 50 3.93 -3.83 4.46
N GLN A 51 3.91 -5.08 3.99
CA GLN A 51 5.07 -5.68 3.31
C GLN A 51 5.43 -4.92 2.02
N GLY A 52 4.44 -4.46 1.25
CA GLY A 52 4.66 -3.61 0.08
C GLY A 52 5.27 -2.25 0.42
N ILE A 53 4.87 -1.66 1.54
CA ILE A 53 5.42 -0.40 2.05
C ILE A 53 6.90 -0.59 2.40
N ILE A 54 7.26 -1.64 3.15
CA ILE A 54 8.65 -1.94 3.53
C ILE A 54 9.52 -2.08 2.27
N ARG A 55 9.10 -2.89 1.29
CA ARG A 55 9.84 -3.06 0.02
C ARG A 55 10.00 -1.74 -0.76
N THR A 56 8.99 -0.87 -0.69
CA THR A 56 9.01 0.45 -1.33
C THR A 56 10.03 1.37 -0.65
N GLN A 57 10.01 1.40 0.68
CA GLN A 57 10.97 2.16 1.49
C GLN A 57 12.40 1.68 1.26
N GLU A 58 12.66 0.37 1.25
CA GLU A 58 13.97 -0.21 0.94
C GLU A 58 14.48 0.25 -0.44
N ARG A 59 13.61 0.22 -1.46
CA ARG A 59 13.96 0.67 -2.81
C ARG A 59 14.30 2.16 -2.86
N LEU A 60 13.60 2.98 -2.07
CA LEU A 60 13.86 4.42 -1.99
C LEU A 60 15.15 4.72 -1.24
N LEU A 61 15.38 4.07 -0.10
CA LEU A 61 16.63 4.16 0.66
C LEU A 61 17.82 3.75 -0.22
N TYR A 62 17.69 2.66 -0.96
CA TYR A 62 18.71 2.21 -1.90
C TYR A 62 19.06 3.27 -2.96
N LYS A 63 18.03 3.89 -3.53
CA LYS A 63 18.21 4.97 -4.53
C LYS A 63 18.89 6.21 -3.94
N ILE A 64 18.64 6.53 -2.68
CA ILE A 64 19.24 7.70 -1.99
C ILE A 64 20.68 7.41 -1.58
N SER A 65 21.01 6.15 -1.26
CA SER A 65 22.36 5.72 -0.86
C SER A 65 23.38 5.58 -1.99
N ARG A 66 22.96 5.81 -3.24
CA ARG A 66 23.81 5.81 -4.44
C ARG A 66 24.02 7.22 -4.94
#